data_AF-A0A661BQC6-F1
#
_entry.id   AF-A0A661BQC6-F1
#
_cell.length_a   1.000
_cell.length_b   1.000
_cell.length_c   1.000
_cell.angle_alpha   90.00
_cell.angle_beta   90.00
_cell.angle_gamma   90.00
#
_symmetry.space_group_name_H-M   'P 1'
#
loop_
_entity.id
_entity.type
_entity.pdbx_description
1 polymer ?
#
loop_
_entity_poly.entity_id
_entity_poly.type
_entity_poly.pdbx_seq_one_letter_code
_entity_poly.pdbx_strand_id
1 'polypeptide(L)'
;IPTLIEAGKDSCERVWSFPMDEDFDKAIESDIADVKQCSLEAGMDHILASRFLQRFVKNDTPWIHIDLSSSNRKGGLAHIPTDTTGFGIRFTLNFLLDKKMM
;
A
#
# COMPACT_ATOMS: atom_id res chain seq x y z
N ILE A 1 4.17 6.77 -9.79
CA ILE A 1 3.08 7.32 -8.93
C ILE A 1 1.90 7.84 -9.75
N PRO A 2 2.05 8.75 -10.74
CA PRO A 2 0.90 9.26 -11.52
C PRO A 2 0.05 8.15 -12.16
N THR A 3 0.70 7.16 -12.77
CA THR A 3 0.03 6.01 -13.40
C THR A 3 -0.79 5.16 -12.43
N LEU A 4 -0.34 4.98 -11.18
CA LEU A 4 -1.10 4.27 -10.15
C LEU A 4 -2.35 5.07 -9.75
N ILE A 5 -2.21 6.37 -9.56
CA ILE A 5 -3.34 7.23 -9.21
C ILE A 5 -4.38 7.23 -10.35
N GLU A 6 -3.93 7.27 -11.61
CA GLU A 6 -4.82 7.14 -12.76
C GLU A 6 -5.51 5.77 -12.82
N ALA A 7 -4.77 4.67 -12.61
CA ALA A 7 -5.35 3.34 -12.61
C ALA A 7 -6.46 3.21 -11.55
N GLY A 8 -6.27 3.80 -10.37
CA GLY A 8 -7.31 3.85 -9.33
C GLY A 8 -8.52 4.70 -9.69
N LYS A 9 -8.36 5.73 -10.52
CA LYS A 9 -9.49 6.51 -11.04
C LYS A 9 -10.28 5.70 -12.08
N ASP A 10 -9.58 5.09 -13.02
CA ASP A 10 -10.18 4.32 -14.13
C ASP A 10 -10.90 3.06 -13.64
N SER A 11 -10.36 2.41 -12.59
CA SER A 11 -10.96 1.22 -11.98
C SER A 11 -12.06 1.51 -10.96
N CYS A 12 -12.30 2.78 -10.62
CA CYS A 12 -13.11 3.22 -9.48
C CYS A 12 -12.60 2.75 -8.10
N GLU A 13 -11.33 2.35 -7.99
CA GLU A 13 -10.65 1.95 -6.75
C GLU A 13 -9.50 2.91 -6.45
N ARG A 14 -9.85 4.12 -5.97
CA ARG A 14 -8.89 5.21 -5.77
C ARG A 14 -7.83 4.85 -4.72
N VAL A 15 -6.58 5.15 -5.04
CA VAL A 15 -5.42 4.99 -4.16
C VAL A 15 -4.85 6.34 -3.76
N TRP A 16 -4.16 6.39 -2.62
CA TRP A 16 -3.45 7.56 -2.13
C TRP A 16 -2.00 7.20 -1.84
N SER A 17 -1.05 7.95 -2.41
CA SER A 17 0.37 7.68 -2.18
C SER A 17 0.78 8.22 -0.81
N PHE A 18 1.46 7.39 -0.02
CA PHE A 18 2.06 7.79 1.24
C PHE A 18 3.51 8.22 1.00
N PRO A 19 4.07 9.10 1.85
CA PRO A 19 5.47 9.46 1.76
C PRO A 19 6.36 8.26 2.13
N MET A 20 7.60 8.28 1.65
CA MET A 20 8.54 7.18 1.81
C MET A 20 9.95 7.68 2.12
N ASP A 21 10.06 8.85 2.74
CA ASP A 21 11.32 9.48 3.11
C ASP A 21 12.09 8.64 4.15
N GLU A 22 13.41 8.78 4.20
CA GLU A 22 14.27 7.92 5.03
C GLU A 22 14.20 8.24 6.53
N ASP A 23 13.79 9.45 6.89
CA ASP A 23 13.68 9.91 8.28
C ASP A 23 12.63 9.14 9.09
N PHE A 24 11.67 8.51 8.43
CA PHE A 24 10.72 7.59 9.05
C PHE A 24 11.39 6.33 9.64
N ASP A 25 12.57 5.94 9.17
CA ASP A 25 13.27 4.74 9.64
C ASP A 25 13.67 4.80 11.10
N LYS A 26 13.89 5.99 11.63
CA LYS A 26 14.29 6.20 13.02
C LYS A 26 13.31 5.55 14.01
N ALA A 27 12.02 5.53 13.67
CA ALA A 27 10.99 4.94 14.52
C ALA A 27 11.07 3.40 14.60
N ILE A 28 11.73 2.75 13.63
CA ILE A 28 11.87 1.29 13.55
C ILE A 28 13.32 0.81 13.76
N GLU A 29 14.23 1.69 14.19
CA GLU A 29 15.57 1.29 14.65
C GLU A 29 15.50 0.47 15.94
N SER A 30 16.35 -0.56 16.07
CA SER A 30 16.41 -1.43 17.24
C SER A 30 17.80 -1.43 17.85
N ASP A 31 17.89 -1.36 19.18
CA ASP A 31 19.18 -1.42 19.90
C ASP A 31 19.71 -2.85 20.06
N ILE A 32 18.89 -3.86 19.77
CA ILE A 32 19.20 -5.29 20.04
C ILE A 32 19.07 -6.20 18.80
N ALA A 33 18.46 -5.72 17.72
CA ALA A 33 18.18 -6.47 16.50
C ALA A 33 18.40 -5.58 15.28
N ASP A 34 18.32 -6.14 14.08
CA ASP A 34 18.55 -5.37 12.85
C ASP A 34 17.49 -4.29 12.61
N VAL A 35 16.23 -4.54 13.00
CA VAL A 35 15.09 -3.62 12.82
C VAL A 35 13.93 -4.01 13.75
N LYS A 36 13.12 -3.03 14.20
CA LYS A 36 11.85 -3.26 14.91
C LYS A 36 10.73 -3.54 13.91
N GLN A 37 9.85 -4.49 14.24
CA GLN A 37 8.66 -4.80 13.42
C GLN A 37 7.59 -3.69 13.46
N CYS A 38 7.49 -2.95 14.56
CA CYS A 38 6.54 -1.86 14.75
C CYS A 38 7.04 -0.87 15.81
N SER A 39 6.51 0.35 15.79
CA SER A 39 6.63 1.28 16.90
C SER A 39 5.52 1.02 17.92
N LEU A 40 5.80 1.28 19.20
CA LEU A 40 4.77 1.31 20.25
C LEU A 40 4.15 2.71 20.41
N GLU A 41 4.73 3.71 19.74
CA GLU A 41 4.17 5.06 19.69
C GLU A 41 2.99 5.11 18.72
N ALA A 42 1.93 5.79 19.10
CA ALA A 42 0.76 5.95 18.23
C ALA A 42 1.12 6.81 17.00
N GLY A 43 0.71 6.38 15.81
CA GLY A 43 0.75 7.25 14.62
C GLY A 43 0.80 6.53 13.29
N MET A 44 1.95 6.60 12.65
CA MET A 44 2.17 6.42 11.20
C MET A 44 2.42 4.96 10.78
N ASP A 45 1.66 4.02 11.35
CA ASP A 45 1.91 2.58 11.22
C ASP A 45 1.94 2.09 9.77
N HIS A 46 1.10 2.63 8.88
CA HIS A 46 1.11 2.28 7.46
C HIS A 46 2.43 2.67 6.76
N ILE A 47 3.02 3.81 7.12
CA ILE A 47 4.31 4.25 6.59
C ILE A 47 5.41 3.35 7.16
N LEU A 48 5.43 3.13 8.48
CA LEU A 48 6.46 2.32 9.13
C LEU A 48 6.42 0.86 8.67
N ALA A 49 5.24 0.28 8.47
CA ALA A 49 5.09 -1.06 7.90
C ALA A 49 5.68 -1.13 6.49
N SER A 50 5.42 -0.13 5.65
CA SER A 50 6.02 -0.07 4.31
C SER A 50 7.56 0.07 4.39
N ARG A 51 8.09 0.94 5.27
CA ARG A 51 9.55 1.12 5.47
C ARG A 51 10.19 -0.18 5.94
N PHE A 52 9.54 -0.90 6.85
CA PHE A 52 9.96 -2.22 7.32
C PHE A 52 10.01 -3.23 6.16
N LEU A 53 8.94 -3.35 5.37
CA LEU A 53 8.88 -4.27 4.24
C LEU A 53 9.96 -3.97 3.18
N GLN A 54 10.27 -2.68 2.96
CA GLN A 54 11.30 -2.26 2.01
C GLN A 54 12.69 -2.84 2.34
N ARG A 55 13.00 -3.07 3.64
CA ARG A 55 14.29 -3.65 4.08
C ARG A 55 14.58 -5.03 3.46
N PHE A 56 13.55 -5.72 3.01
CA PHE A 56 13.66 -7.06 2.44
C PHE A 56 13.67 -7.07 0.92
N VAL A 57 13.48 -5.91 0.27
CA VAL A 57 13.57 -5.76 -1.19
C VAL A 57 15.04 -5.58 -1.57
N LYS A 58 15.57 -6.48 -2.41
CA LYS A 58 16.99 -6.51 -2.78
C LYS A 58 17.22 -5.99 -4.21
N ASN A 59 18.48 -5.68 -4.53
CA ASN A 59 18.95 -5.41 -5.89
C ASN A 59 18.22 -4.25 -6.60
N ASP A 60 17.83 -3.22 -5.86
CA ASP A 60 17.08 -2.06 -6.38
C ASP A 60 15.84 -2.47 -7.19
N THR A 61 15.20 -3.58 -6.81
CA THR A 61 14.04 -4.12 -7.51
C THR A 61 12.90 -3.08 -7.47
N PRO A 62 12.36 -2.66 -8.63
CA PRO A 62 11.19 -1.80 -8.66
C PRO A 62 10.05 -2.44 -7.87
N TRP A 63 9.59 -1.75 -6.83
CA TRP A 63 8.66 -2.32 -5.86
C TRP A 63 7.60 -1.30 -5.46
N ILE A 64 6.39 -1.82 -5.25
CA ILE A 64 5.25 -1.05 -4.77
C ILE A 64 4.56 -1.90 -3.69
N HIS A 65 4.30 -1.30 -2.54
CA HIS A 65 3.39 -1.84 -1.53
C HIS A 65 2.04 -1.13 -1.64
N ILE A 66 0.95 -1.91 -1.63
CA ILE A 66 -0.42 -1.40 -1.60
C ILE A 66 -1.09 -1.99 -0.37
N ASP A 67 -1.34 -1.14 0.63
CA ASP A 67 -2.09 -1.54 1.83
C ASP A 67 -3.59 -1.58 1.50
N LEU A 68 -4.17 -2.79 1.52
CA LEU A 68 -5.58 -3.06 1.24
C LEU A 68 -6.28 -3.62 2.49
N SER A 69 -6.03 -3.02 3.65
CA SER A 69 -6.59 -3.46 4.94
C SER A 69 -8.13 -3.44 5.00
N SER A 70 -8.82 -2.64 4.17
CA SER A 70 -10.28 -2.64 4.08
C SER A 70 -10.80 -3.66 3.08
N SER A 71 -11.25 -4.81 3.57
CA SER A 71 -11.89 -5.87 2.77
C SER A 71 -13.42 -5.83 2.82
N ASN A 72 -13.98 -5.09 3.78
CA ASN A 72 -15.42 -5.04 4.03
C ASN A 72 -15.99 -3.62 4.18
N ARG A 73 -17.24 -3.45 3.79
CA ARG A 73 -18.07 -2.28 4.07
C ARG A 73 -19.53 -2.71 4.14
N LYS A 74 -20.15 -2.54 5.31
CA LYS A 74 -21.57 -2.85 5.50
C LYS A 74 -22.43 -2.10 4.48
N GLY A 75 -23.24 -2.84 3.73
CA GLY A 75 -24.10 -2.29 2.67
C GLY A 75 -23.38 -2.01 1.36
N GLY A 76 -22.21 -2.63 1.13
CA GLY A 76 -21.47 -2.50 -0.12
C GLY A 76 -20.59 -1.25 -0.21
N LEU A 77 -19.89 -1.07 -1.33
CA LEU A 77 -19.10 0.11 -1.67
C LEU A 77 -19.18 0.38 -3.18
N ALA A 78 -19.63 1.59 -3.55
CA ALA A 78 -19.80 1.99 -4.95
C ALA A 78 -20.65 0.99 -5.76
N HIS A 79 -20.05 0.30 -6.74
CA HIS A 79 -20.73 -0.65 -7.61
C HIS A 79 -20.80 -2.08 -7.02
N ILE A 80 -20.18 -2.30 -5.85
CA ILE A 80 -20.19 -3.60 -5.16
C ILE A 80 -21.29 -3.56 -4.09
N PRO A 81 -22.38 -4.33 -4.23
CA PRO A 81 -23.52 -4.27 -3.30
C PRO A 81 -23.33 -5.15 -2.05
N THR A 82 -22.29 -5.99 -2.02
CA THR A 82 -22.02 -6.95 -0.95
C THR A 82 -21.12 -6.38 0.13
N ASP A 83 -21.23 -6.91 1.36
CA ASP A 83 -20.39 -6.47 2.48
C ASP A 83 -18.89 -6.68 2.22
N THR A 84 -18.51 -7.71 1.45
CA THR A 84 -17.15 -7.90 0.96
C THR A 84 -16.96 -7.13 -0.34
N THR A 85 -15.99 -6.22 -0.38
CA THR A 85 -15.84 -5.27 -1.50
C THR A 85 -14.95 -5.79 -2.63
N GLY A 86 -13.98 -6.66 -2.33
CA GLY A 86 -12.99 -7.12 -3.32
C GLY A 86 -12.05 -6.00 -3.82
N PHE A 87 -11.93 -4.91 -3.06
CA PHE A 87 -11.14 -3.74 -3.44
C PHE A 87 -9.68 -4.14 -3.76
N GLY A 88 -9.16 -3.65 -4.88
CA GLY A 88 -7.81 -3.89 -5.35
C GLY A 88 -7.74 -4.79 -6.58
N ILE A 89 -8.77 -5.61 -6.85
CA ILE A 89 -8.80 -6.49 -8.03
C ILE A 89 -8.88 -5.66 -9.31
N ARG A 90 -9.86 -4.76 -9.41
CA ARG A 90 -10.05 -3.94 -10.63
C ARG A 90 -8.86 -2.99 -10.83
N PHE A 91 -8.35 -2.41 -9.75
CA PHE A 91 -7.16 -1.58 -9.73
C PHE A 91 -5.94 -2.32 -10.29
N THR A 92 -5.66 -3.51 -9.77
CA THR A 92 -4.49 -4.30 -10.19
C THR A 92 -4.61 -4.71 -11.65
N LEU A 93 -5.79 -5.17 -12.09
CA LEU A 93 -6.02 -5.53 -13.48
C LEU A 93 -5.88 -4.33 -14.42
N ASN A 94 -6.43 -3.18 -14.06
CA ASN A 94 -6.28 -1.96 -14.87
C ASN A 94 -4.81 -1.51 -14.95
N PHE A 95 -4.10 -1.53 -13.83
CA PHE A 95 -2.68 -1.16 -13.79
C PHE A 95 -1.81 -2.09 -14.66
N LEU A 96 -2.02 -3.41 -14.59
CA LEU A 96 -1.23 -4.36 -15.37
C LEU A 96 -1.62 -4.38 -16.85
N LEU A 97 -2.92 -4.44 -17.16
CA LEU A 97 -3.41 -4.71 -18.51
C LEU A 97 -3.66 -3.43 -19.32
N ASP A 98 -4.32 -2.45 -18.71
CA ASP A 98 -4.77 -1.24 -19.43
C ASP A 98 -3.69 -0.18 -19.46
N LYS A 99 -2.96 0.01 -18.35
CA LYS A 99 -1.79 0.90 -18.29
C LYS A 99 -0.51 0.27 -18.86
N LYS A 100 -0.53 -1.04 -19.18
CA LYS A 100 0.59 -1.79 -19.80
C LYS A 100 1.91 -1.62 -19.04
N MET A 101 1.84 -1.82 -17.73
CA MET A 101 3.00 -1.69 -16.82
C MET A 101 3.78 -3.00 -16.63
N MET A 102 3.48 -4.01 -17.45
CA MET A 102 4.30 -5.18 -17.76
C MET A 102 4.45 -5.26 -19.27
#